data_AF-A0A959QVQ0-F1
#
_entry.id   AF-A0A959QVQ0-F1
#
_cell.length_a   1.000
_cell.length_b   1.000
_cell.length_c   1.000
_cell.angle_alpha   90.00
_cell.angle_beta   90.00
_cell.angle_gamma   90.00
#
_symmetry.space_group_name_H-M   'P 1'
#
loop_
_entity.id
_entity.type
_entity.pdbx_description
1 polymer ?
#
loop_
_entity_poly.entity_id
_entity_poly.type
_entity_poly.pdbx_seq_one_letter_code
_entity_poly.pdbx_strand_id
1 'polypeptide(L)'
;MNKALGIFVLFLMLTSCTTSEKEHEHNNNVQEEETEEVSSEAQETIHQWQGNLDGRIPVLIWYKEQQGYLFGSLYYTDQKTPKEIKLIGESDSTSHRLLEFMPTGDITGIWQLSTSSSSAEGTWYAPTTDRSYNVSAMHIDSAVTISDFANPKNISGKYAYMYGEDRGAGSLTVTEEKGSATLNFDNVTAAPAYNLATLETQPLPLINKTVTYSSNEFGECKFTVRFFKGFAVVRYIDGKGDCGFGHNAHVDGIYMKL
;
A
#
# COMPACT_ATOMS: atom_id res chain seq x y z
N MET A 1 41.96 46.37 19.61
CA MET A 1 42.34 47.07 20.87
C MET A 1 41.13 47.84 21.38
N ASN A 2 40.76 47.61 22.65
CA ASN A 2 39.93 48.41 23.59
C ASN A 2 38.50 48.79 23.15
N LYS A 3 37.42 48.29 23.76
CA LYS A 3 36.90 48.26 25.16
C LYS A 3 35.73 49.25 25.33
N ALA A 4 34.71 48.74 26.00
CA ALA A 4 33.35 49.23 26.22
C ALA A 4 33.19 50.39 27.22
N LEU A 5 31.99 51.00 27.25
CA LEU A 5 31.32 51.60 28.43
C LEU A 5 29.89 52.04 28.01
N GLY A 6 28.77 51.86 28.74
CA GLY A 6 28.45 51.43 30.11
C GLY A 6 27.03 50.82 30.18
N ILE A 7 26.65 50.01 31.19
CA ILE A 7 26.19 50.36 32.57
C ILE A 7 24.86 51.17 32.49
N PHE A 8 23.70 50.78 33.03
CA PHE A 8 23.39 50.25 34.37
C PHE A 8 21.91 49.76 34.53
N VAL A 9 21.70 48.76 35.41
CA VAL A 9 20.64 48.58 36.44
C VAL A 9 19.17 48.19 36.13
N LEU A 10 18.90 46.89 36.35
CA LEU A 10 18.06 46.23 37.38
C LEU A 10 16.88 47.00 38.04
N PHE A 11 15.68 46.42 38.02
CA PHE A 11 14.81 46.35 39.21
C PHE A 11 13.87 45.13 39.16
N LEU A 12 13.99 44.27 40.17
CA LEU A 12 13.09 43.18 40.55
C LEU A 12 12.01 43.74 41.47
N MET A 13 10.75 43.30 41.31
CA MET A 13 9.81 43.22 42.43
C MET A 13 8.88 42.01 42.25
N LEU A 14 8.92 41.13 43.25
CA LEU A 14 7.95 40.08 43.58
C LEU A 14 6.83 40.70 44.43
N THR A 15 5.58 40.28 44.23
CA THR A 15 4.59 40.22 45.32
C THR A 15 3.58 39.11 45.06
N SER A 16 3.57 38.13 45.96
CA SER A 16 2.51 37.14 46.18
C SER A 16 1.25 37.78 46.74
N CYS A 17 0.09 37.13 46.55
CA CYS A 17 -1.05 37.29 47.45
C CYS A 17 -1.68 35.91 47.73
N THR A 18 -1.88 35.61 49.01
CA THR A 18 -2.41 34.37 49.57
C THR A 18 -3.89 34.50 49.97
N THR A 19 -4.65 33.47 49.62
CA THR A 19 -5.78 32.81 50.33
C THR A 19 -7.01 33.61 50.79
N SER A 20 -8.19 33.12 50.36
CA SER A 20 -9.42 33.08 51.18
C SER A 20 -10.26 31.86 50.77
N GLU A 21 -10.58 30.99 51.74
CA GLU A 21 -11.60 29.93 51.62
C GLU A 21 -13.03 30.51 51.73
N LYS A 22 -13.99 29.90 51.02
CA LYS A 22 -15.25 29.38 51.61
C LYS A 22 -16.03 28.54 50.59
N GLU A 23 -16.55 27.43 51.09
CA GLU A 23 -17.43 26.45 50.44
C GLU A 23 -18.64 27.08 49.74
N HIS A 24 -18.99 26.53 48.58
CA HIS A 24 -20.37 26.21 48.25
C HIS A 24 -20.39 25.07 47.22
N GLU A 25 -21.05 23.97 47.60
CA GLU A 25 -21.43 22.88 46.70
C GLU A 25 -22.26 23.44 45.53
N HIS A 26 -21.81 23.15 44.30
CA HIS A 26 -22.72 23.06 43.18
C HIS A 26 -22.29 21.93 42.25
N ASN A 27 -23.12 20.88 42.25
CA ASN A 27 -23.10 19.81 41.26
C ASN A 27 -23.22 20.40 39.86
N ASN A 28 -22.12 20.46 39.12
CA ASN A 28 -22.16 20.59 37.67
C ASN A 28 -21.54 19.33 37.08
N ASN A 29 -22.44 18.44 36.66
CA ASN A 29 -22.18 17.34 35.77
C ASN A 29 -21.72 17.93 34.43
N VAL A 30 -20.41 18.16 34.28
CA VAL A 30 -19.81 18.53 32.99
C VAL A 30 -19.53 17.21 32.28
N GLN A 31 -20.48 16.85 31.43
CA GLN A 31 -20.36 15.81 30.42
C GLN A 31 -19.21 16.23 29.49
N GLU A 32 -18.09 15.52 29.55
CA GLU A 32 -17.06 15.59 28.53
C GLU A 32 -17.71 15.23 27.19
N GLU A 33 -17.92 16.24 26.34
CA GLU A 33 -18.16 16.01 24.91
C GLU A 33 -16.85 15.47 24.32
N GLU A 34 -16.74 14.16 24.36
CA GLU A 34 -15.85 13.37 23.53
C GLU A 34 -16.15 13.76 22.07
N THR A 35 -15.33 14.66 21.54
CA THR A 35 -15.40 15.04 20.14
C THR A 35 -14.90 13.83 19.36
N GLU A 36 -15.84 13.00 18.90
CA GLU A 36 -15.57 11.95 17.92
C GLU A 36 -14.89 12.62 16.72
N GLU A 37 -13.60 12.37 16.54
CA GLU A 37 -12.93 12.59 15.27
C GLU A 37 -13.64 11.70 14.24
N VAL A 38 -14.58 12.29 13.51
CA VAL A 38 -15.16 11.70 12.31
C VAL A 38 -14.02 11.57 11.31
N SER A 39 -13.36 10.41 11.30
CA SER A 39 -12.44 10.05 10.22
C SER A 39 -13.26 10.07 8.94
N SER A 40 -13.00 11.03 8.04
CA SER A 40 -13.64 11.02 6.73
C SER A 40 -13.20 9.74 6.03
N GLU A 41 -14.09 8.75 5.96
CA GLU A 41 -13.86 7.56 5.14
C GLU A 41 -13.48 8.04 3.74
N ALA A 42 -12.26 7.70 3.31
CA ALA A 42 -11.77 8.07 2.00
C ALA A 42 -12.79 7.59 0.96
N GLN A 43 -13.33 8.52 0.17
CA GLN A 43 -14.38 8.24 -0.79
C GLN A 43 -13.91 7.18 -1.79
N GLU A 44 -14.49 5.98 -1.72
CA GLU A 44 -14.21 4.91 -2.67
C GLU A 44 -14.56 5.38 -4.08
N THR A 45 -13.59 5.28 -4.99
CA THR A 45 -13.81 5.59 -6.41
C THR A 45 -13.75 4.30 -7.22
N ILE A 46 -14.80 4.05 -8.01
CA ILE A 46 -14.88 2.91 -8.92
C ILE A 46 -14.57 3.42 -10.33
N HIS A 47 -13.67 2.73 -11.02
CA HIS A 47 -13.34 2.96 -12.41
C HIS A 47 -13.77 1.77 -13.25
N GLN A 48 -14.38 2.04 -14.40
CA GLN A 48 -14.84 1.02 -15.34
C GLN A 48 -14.50 1.44 -16.76
N TRP A 49 -13.80 0.58 -17.49
CA TRP A 49 -13.26 0.87 -18.81
C TRP A 49 -13.57 -0.26 -19.78
N GLN A 50 -13.98 0.10 -20.99
CA GLN A 50 -14.07 -0.82 -22.11
C GLN A 50 -13.24 -0.28 -23.28
N GLY A 51 -12.42 -1.13 -23.88
CA GLY A 51 -11.49 -0.70 -24.90
C GLY A 51 -10.72 -1.82 -25.55
N ASN A 52 -9.52 -1.51 -26.05
CA ASN A 52 -8.67 -2.45 -26.76
C ASN A 52 -7.19 -2.28 -26.41
N LEU A 53 -6.44 -3.39 -26.47
CA LEU A 53 -5.00 -3.38 -26.66
C LEU A 53 -4.67 -3.33 -28.15
N ASP A 54 -3.85 -2.37 -28.55
CA ASP A 54 -3.38 -2.15 -29.93
C ASP A 54 -4.53 -2.09 -30.96
N GLY A 55 -5.69 -1.61 -30.53
CA GLY A 55 -6.91 -1.54 -31.35
C GLY A 55 -7.50 -2.90 -31.76
N ARG A 56 -6.99 -4.02 -31.22
CA ARG A 56 -7.33 -5.38 -31.68
C ARG A 56 -7.90 -6.26 -30.59
N ILE A 57 -7.27 -6.30 -29.42
CA ILE A 57 -7.64 -7.23 -28.35
C ILE A 57 -8.64 -6.52 -27.45
N PRO A 58 -9.93 -6.87 -27.46
CA PRO A 58 -10.92 -6.16 -26.69
C PRO A 58 -10.81 -6.53 -25.20
N VAL A 59 -10.94 -5.51 -24.35
CA VAL A 59 -10.80 -5.64 -22.90
C VAL A 59 -11.92 -4.94 -22.17
N LEU A 60 -12.28 -5.49 -21.02
CA LEU A 60 -13.13 -4.89 -20.02
C LEU A 60 -12.36 -4.86 -18.70
N ILE A 61 -12.18 -3.67 -18.13
CA ILE A 61 -11.42 -3.45 -16.91
C ILE A 61 -12.33 -2.75 -15.91
N TRP A 62 -12.27 -3.17 -14.66
CA TRP A 62 -12.79 -2.37 -13.56
C TRP A 62 -11.86 -2.47 -12.37
N TYR A 63 -11.80 -1.40 -11.57
CA TYR A 63 -11.09 -1.41 -10.29
C TYR A 63 -11.63 -0.34 -9.34
N LYS A 64 -11.52 -0.63 -8.04
CA LYS A 64 -11.71 0.32 -6.95
C LYS A 64 -10.38 0.93 -6.57
N GLU A 65 -10.39 2.21 -6.24
CA GLU A 65 -9.27 2.90 -5.60
C GLU A 65 -9.59 3.20 -4.13
N GLN A 66 -8.68 2.79 -3.25
CA GLN A 66 -8.75 3.09 -1.83
C GLN A 66 -7.35 3.32 -1.25
N GLN A 67 -7.11 4.52 -0.72
CA GLN A 67 -5.86 4.89 -0.07
C GLN A 67 -4.62 4.64 -0.95
N GLY A 68 -4.73 4.95 -2.25
CA GLY A 68 -3.66 4.76 -3.23
C GLY A 68 -3.51 3.33 -3.78
N TYR A 69 -4.28 2.36 -3.26
CA TYR A 69 -4.29 0.99 -3.77
C TYR A 69 -5.44 0.76 -4.73
N LEU A 70 -5.14 0.00 -5.79
CA LEU A 70 -6.10 -0.36 -6.82
C LEU A 70 -6.41 -1.85 -6.75
N PHE A 71 -7.69 -2.21 -6.81
CA PHE A 71 -8.13 -3.60 -6.83
C PHE A 71 -9.30 -3.79 -7.78
N GLY A 72 -9.19 -4.75 -8.68
CA GLY A 72 -10.34 -5.18 -9.45
C GLY A 72 -10.02 -6.30 -10.41
N SER A 73 -10.61 -6.24 -11.59
CA SER A 73 -10.55 -7.33 -12.55
C SER A 73 -10.49 -6.87 -14.00
N LEU A 74 -9.90 -7.74 -14.80
CA LEU A 74 -9.77 -7.65 -16.24
C LEU A 74 -10.46 -8.85 -16.89
N TYR A 75 -11.06 -8.61 -18.04
CA TYR A 75 -11.53 -9.63 -18.95
C TYR A 75 -11.04 -9.34 -20.37
N TYR A 76 -10.43 -10.34 -21.00
CA TYR A 76 -10.23 -10.37 -22.44
C TYR A 76 -11.52 -10.88 -23.09
N THR A 77 -12.24 -10.01 -23.81
CA THR A 77 -13.65 -10.24 -24.18
C THR A 77 -13.85 -10.85 -25.56
N ASP A 78 -12.77 -11.13 -26.28
CA ASP A 78 -12.80 -11.89 -27.56
C ASP A 78 -13.01 -13.39 -27.34
N GLN A 79 -12.83 -13.87 -26.11
CA GLN A 79 -12.99 -15.27 -25.74
C GLN A 79 -14.47 -15.65 -25.63
N LYS A 80 -14.83 -16.87 -26.04
CA LYS A 80 -16.21 -17.40 -25.92
C LYS A 80 -16.73 -17.37 -24.48
N THR A 81 -15.83 -17.56 -23.51
CA THR A 81 -16.09 -17.48 -22.07
C THR A 81 -14.95 -16.70 -21.43
N PRO A 82 -15.05 -15.37 -21.36
CA PRO A 82 -14.02 -14.53 -20.76
C PRO A 82 -13.79 -14.95 -19.31
N LYS A 83 -12.52 -15.16 -18.96
CA LYS A 83 -12.11 -15.46 -17.59
C LYS A 83 -11.72 -14.17 -16.88
N GLU A 84 -12.10 -14.09 -15.62
CA GLU A 84 -11.67 -13.02 -14.73
C GLU A 84 -10.16 -13.16 -14.46
N ILE A 85 -9.44 -12.06 -14.60
CA ILE A 85 -8.05 -11.91 -14.19
C ILE A 85 -8.01 -10.85 -13.12
N LYS A 86 -7.41 -11.16 -11.96
CA LYS A 86 -7.30 -10.20 -10.87
C LYS A 86 -6.32 -9.10 -11.24
N LEU A 87 -6.73 -7.86 -11.00
CA LEU A 87 -5.89 -6.68 -11.08
C LEU A 87 -5.61 -6.14 -9.68
N ILE A 88 -4.34 -5.96 -9.36
CA ILE A 88 -3.92 -5.33 -8.11
C ILE A 88 -2.83 -4.32 -8.46
N GLY A 89 -2.93 -3.12 -7.90
CA GLY A 89 -2.08 -2.04 -8.32
C GLY A 89 -2.01 -0.90 -7.34
N GLU A 90 -1.40 0.18 -7.82
CA GLU A 90 -1.27 1.43 -7.10
C GLU A 90 -1.59 2.60 -8.02
N SER A 91 -2.04 3.67 -7.40
CA SER A 91 -2.27 4.96 -8.02
C SER A 91 -1.22 5.93 -7.50
N ASP A 92 -0.51 6.57 -8.44
CA ASP A 92 0.03 7.90 -8.22
C ASP A 92 -0.99 8.92 -8.76
N SER A 93 -0.96 10.16 -8.29
CA SER A 93 -1.97 11.23 -8.52
C SER A 93 -2.65 11.31 -9.90
N THR A 94 -2.02 10.82 -10.97
CA THR A 94 -2.57 10.79 -12.32
C THR A 94 -2.33 9.50 -13.09
N SER A 95 -1.59 8.54 -12.51
CA SER A 95 -1.13 7.34 -13.20
C SER A 95 -1.38 6.10 -12.35
N HIS A 96 -2.07 5.14 -12.98
CA HIS A 96 -2.51 3.91 -12.35
C HIS A 96 -1.65 2.77 -12.89
N ARG A 97 -0.95 2.08 -12.00
CA ARG A 97 -0.18 0.89 -12.33
C ARG A 97 -0.87 -0.36 -11.80
N LEU A 98 -1.39 -1.22 -12.68
CA LEU A 98 -2.10 -2.46 -12.32
C LEU A 98 -1.33 -3.70 -12.78
N LEU A 99 -1.35 -4.75 -11.97
CA LEU A 99 -0.71 -6.04 -12.24
C LEU A 99 -1.77 -7.12 -12.47
N GLU A 100 -1.66 -7.85 -13.59
CA GLU A 100 -2.47 -9.02 -13.87
C GLU A 100 -1.95 -10.23 -13.11
N PHE A 101 -2.63 -10.63 -12.05
CA PHE A 101 -2.26 -11.79 -11.27
C PHE A 101 -3.02 -13.05 -11.70
N MET A 102 -2.26 -14.10 -12.00
CA MET A 102 -2.75 -15.47 -12.06
C MET A 102 -2.87 -16.06 -10.66
N PRO A 103 -3.73 -17.08 -10.42
CA PRO A 103 -3.88 -17.74 -9.12
C PRO A 103 -2.58 -18.27 -8.49
N THR A 104 -1.55 -18.49 -9.30
CA THR A 104 -0.21 -18.95 -8.92
C THR A 104 0.71 -17.84 -8.40
N GLY A 105 0.33 -16.57 -8.51
CA GLY A 105 1.20 -15.42 -8.21
C GLY A 105 1.95 -14.88 -9.44
N ASP A 106 1.83 -15.54 -10.59
CA ASP A 106 2.42 -15.04 -11.84
C ASP A 106 1.79 -13.72 -12.27
N ILE A 107 2.63 -12.78 -12.66
CA ILE A 107 2.23 -11.50 -13.25
C ILE A 107 2.35 -11.64 -14.77
N THR A 108 1.22 -11.66 -15.46
CA THR A 108 1.17 -11.86 -16.93
C THR A 108 1.14 -10.57 -17.72
N GLY A 109 0.78 -9.47 -17.07
CA GLY A 109 0.61 -8.16 -17.68
C GLY A 109 0.75 -7.04 -16.65
N ILE A 110 1.34 -5.94 -17.09
CA ILE A 110 1.51 -4.70 -16.33
C ILE A 110 0.83 -3.60 -17.13
N TRP A 111 -0.16 -2.97 -16.53
CA TRP A 111 -0.89 -1.83 -17.10
C TRP A 111 -0.34 -0.55 -16.48
N GLN A 112 0.02 0.41 -17.31
CA GLN A 112 0.33 1.78 -16.91
C GLN A 112 -0.68 2.68 -17.60
N LEU A 113 -1.64 3.22 -16.85
CA LEU A 113 -2.77 3.98 -17.36
C LEU A 113 -2.74 5.41 -16.87
N SER A 114 -2.97 6.37 -17.76
CA SER A 114 -3.41 7.71 -17.42
C SER A 114 -4.92 7.79 -17.60
N THR A 115 -5.61 8.20 -16.54
CA THR A 115 -7.08 8.19 -16.50
C THR A 115 -7.64 9.60 -16.48
N SER A 116 -8.81 9.76 -17.10
CA SER A 116 -9.64 10.97 -17.05
C SER A 116 -11.05 10.59 -16.62
N SER A 117 -12.00 11.54 -16.61
CA SER A 117 -13.39 11.22 -16.35
C SER A 117 -14.06 10.38 -17.45
N SER A 118 -13.49 10.32 -18.65
CA SER A 118 -14.11 9.66 -19.81
C SER A 118 -13.25 8.61 -20.50
N SER A 119 -11.95 8.54 -20.19
CA SER A 119 -11.03 7.64 -20.86
C SER A 119 -9.90 7.14 -19.96
N ALA A 120 -9.35 5.99 -20.33
CA ALA A 120 -8.09 5.47 -19.83
C ALA A 120 -7.19 5.12 -21.02
N GLU A 121 -6.01 5.72 -21.05
CA GLU A 121 -5.02 5.56 -22.11
C GLU A 121 -3.68 5.15 -21.50
N GLY A 122 -2.84 4.43 -22.24
CA GLY A 122 -1.50 4.11 -21.76
C GLY A 122 -0.89 2.88 -22.41
N THR A 123 -0.22 2.07 -21.62
CA THR A 123 0.51 0.90 -22.11
C THR A 123 0.22 -0.34 -21.29
N TRP A 124 0.13 -1.47 -21.97
CA TRP A 124 0.21 -2.79 -21.41
C TRP A 124 1.56 -3.42 -21.75
N TYR A 125 2.12 -4.18 -20.83
CA TYR A 125 3.41 -4.87 -21.00
C TYR A 125 3.36 -6.28 -20.41
N ALA A 126 3.76 -7.29 -21.20
CA ALA A 126 3.90 -8.67 -20.73
C ALA A 126 5.35 -8.97 -20.33
N PRO A 127 5.65 -9.17 -19.03
CA PRO A 127 7.03 -9.31 -18.56
C PRO A 127 7.72 -10.60 -19.04
N THR A 128 6.96 -11.64 -19.36
CA THR A 128 7.48 -12.92 -19.84
C THR A 128 7.85 -12.94 -21.32
N THR A 129 7.32 -12.02 -22.12
CA THR A 129 7.52 -12.00 -23.58
C THR A 129 8.09 -10.69 -24.11
N ASP A 130 8.32 -9.70 -23.22
CA ASP A 130 8.71 -8.33 -23.55
C ASP A 130 7.78 -7.63 -24.56
N ARG A 131 6.54 -8.12 -24.71
CA ARG A 131 5.55 -7.49 -25.59
C ARG A 131 4.94 -6.28 -24.92
N SER A 132 4.70 -5.24 -25.70
CA SER A 132 3.98 -4.07 -25.25
C SER A 132 2.94 -3.63 -26.27
N TYR A 133 1.79 -3.18 -25.77
CA TYR A 133 0.68 -2.67 -26.56
C TYR A 133 0.16 -1.36 -26.00
N ASN A 134 -0.31 -0.48 -26.87
CA ASN A 134 -1.04 0.70 -26.44
C ASN A 134 -2.42 0.31 -25.93
N VAL A 135 -2.86 0.97 -24.87
CA VAL A 135 -4.19 0.83 -24.29
C VAL A 135 -4.99 2.06 -24.67
N SER A 136 -6.20 1.85 -25.21
CA SER A 136 -7.22 2.89 -25.34
C SER A 136 -8.55 2.33 -24.89
N ALA A 137 -9.17 2.98 -23.91
CA ALA A 137 -10.44 2.55 -23.34
C ALA A 137 -11.29 3.75 -22.92
N MET A 138 -12.60 3.59 -23.05
CA MET A 138 -13.60 4.58 -22.68
C MET A 138 -14.30 4.19 -21.40
N HIS A 139 -14.71 5.20 -20.63
CA HIS A 139 -15.52 5.01 -19.44
C HIS A 139 -16.85 4.34 -19.82
N ILE A 140 -17.30 3.41 -18.97
CA ILE A 140 -18.63 2.80 -19.10
C ILE A 140 -19.35 2.87 -17.75
N ASP A 141 -20.68 2.97 -17.79
CA ASP A 141 -21.54 2.86 -16.62
C ASP A 141 -22.16 1.47 -16.60
N SER A 142 -21.44 0.49 -16.05
CA SER A 142 -21.90 -0.89 -15.95
C SER A 142 -22.23 -1.24 -14.50
N ALA A 143 -23.35 -1.92 -14.28
CA ALA A 143 -23.71 -2.49 -12.98
C ALA A 143 -22.87 -3.75 -12.69
N VAL A 144 -21.54 -3.61 -12.64
CA VAL A 144 -20.66 -4.67 -12.16
C VAL A 144 -20.74 -4.70 -10.64
N THR A 145 -21.15 -5.83 -10.09
CA THR A 145 -21.05 -6.06 -8.64
C THR A 145 -19.57 -6.26 -8.30
N ILE A 146 -18.96 -5.23 -7.73
CA ILE A 146 -17.57 -5.26 -7.30
C ILE A 146 -17.50 -5.77 -5.88
N SER A 147 -16.67 -6.79 -5.63
CA SER A 147 -16.43 -7.25 -4.25
C SER A 147 -15.71 -6.19 -3.45
N ASP A 148 -16.16 -5.94 -2.21
CA ASP A 148 -15.58 -4.91 -1.37
C ASP A 148 -14.13 -5.15 -0.98
N PHE A 149 -13.44 -4.03 -0.78
CA PHE A 149 -12.14 -3.93 -0.15
C PHE A 149 -12.28 -4.26 1.34
N ALA A 150 -12.37 -5.54 1.65
CA ALA A 150 -12.55 -5.99 3.02
C ALA A 150 -11.19 -6.25 3.68
N ASN A 151 -11.11 -5.87 4.95
CA ASN A 151 -10.08 -6.41 5.83
C ASN A 151 -10.18 -7.95 5.85
N PRO A 152 -9.07 -8.67 5.67
CA PRO A 152 -9.09 -10.13 5.69
C PRO A 152 -9.45 -10.62 7.10
N LYS A 153 -10.36 -11.61 7.17
CA LYS A 153 -10.68 -12.27 8.45
C LYS A 153 -9.44 -12.95 9.06
N ASN A 154 -8.61 -13.55 8.21
CA ASN A 154 -7.35 -14.21 8.57
C ASN A 154 -6.28 -13.85 7.54
N ILE A 155 -5.10 -13.45 8.00
CA ILE A 155 -3.95 -13.10 7.16
C ILE A 155 -2.96 -14.25 6.97
N SER A 156 -3.08 -15.35 7.72
CA SER A 156 -2.20 -16.50 7.57
C SER A 156 -2.27 -17.09 6.16
N GLY A 157 -1.13 -17.55 5.65
CA GLY A 157 -1.03 -18.18 4.34
C GLY A 157 0.23 -17.80 3.60
N LYS A 158 0.29 -18.23 2.33
CA LYS A 158 1.37 -17.89 1.41
C LYS A 158 0.90 -16.81 0.44
N TYR A 159 1.79 -15.89 0.15
CA TYR A 159 1.61 -14.80 -0.78
C TYR A 159 2.81 -14.77 -1.73
N ALA A 160 2.59 -14.42 -3.00
CA ALA A 160 3.67 -14.39 -3.97
C ALA A 160 3.45 -13.37 -5.09
N TYR A 161 4.55 -13.01 -5.74
CA TYR A 161 4.57 -12.43 -7.08
C TYR A 161 5.70 -13.06 -7.90
N MET A 162 5.52 -13.17 -9.21
CA MET A 162 6.57 -13.60 -10.13
C MET A 162 6.41 -12.90 -11.48
N TYR A 163 7.44 -12.18 -11.94
CA TYR A 163 7.42 -11.48 -13.24
C TYR A 163 7.88 -12.37 -14.41
N GLY A 164 8.19 -13.65 -14.13
CA GLY A 164 8.81 -14.60 -15.06
C GLY A 164 10.11 -15.16 -14.49
N GLU A 165 10.59 -16.28 -15.05
CA GLU A 165 11.72 -17.07 -14.54
C GLU A 165 12.97 -16.23 -14.23
N ASP A 166 13.28 -15.25 -15.07
CA ASP A 166 14.47 -14.42 -14.97
C ASP A 166 14.20 -12.95 -14.58
N ARG A 167 12.97 -12.62 -14.16
CA ARG A 167 12.51 -11.22 -13.98
C ARG A 167 12.31 -10.82 -12.51
N GLY A 168 12.66 -11.71 -11.60
CA GLY A 168 12.50 -11.53 -10.16
C GLY A 168 11.16 -12.06 -9.66
N ALA A 169 11.20 -12.55 -8.43
CA ALA A 169 10.07 -13.16 -7.75
C ALA A 169 10.19 -12.93 -6.25
N GLY A 170 9.06 -12.97 -5.56
CA GLY A 170 9.01 -12.84 -4.12
C GLY A 170 7.93 -13.70 -3.51
N SER A 171 8.22 -14.22 -2.34
CA SER A 171 7.27 -14.97 -1.53
C SER A 171 7.23 -14.43 -0.11
N LEU A 172 6.03 -14.42 0.46
CA LEU A 172 5.76 -14.02 1.83
C LEU A 172 4.89 -15.10 2.46
N THR A 173 5.41 -15.78 3.48
CA THR A 173 4.62 -16.65 4.34
C THR A 173 4.26 -15.92 5.62
N VAL A 174 2.99 -15.98 6.00
CA VAL A 174 2.44 -15.28 7.17
C VAL A 174 1.80 -16.28 8.10
N THR A 175 2.11 -16.16 9.39
CA THR A 175 1.45 -16.89 10.47
C THR A 175 0.84 -15.88 11.43
N GLU A 176 -0.50 -15.83 11.52
CA GLU A 176 -1.24 -14.97 12.46
C GLU A 176 -1.46 -15.70 13.80
N GLU A 177 -1.06 -15.07 14.89
CA GLU A 177 -1.24 -15.59 16.25
C GLU A 177 -1.72 -14.49 17.19
N LYS A 178 -2.97 -14.58 17.66
CA LYS A 178 -3.56 -13.74 18.74
C LYS A 178 -3.05 -12.29 18.77
N GLY A 179 -3.39 -11.50 17.75
CA GLY A 179 -3.03 -10.07 17.69
C GLY A 179 -1.58 -9.80 17.28
N SER A 180 -0.86 -10.82 16.83
CA SER A 180 0.49 -10.72 16.26
C SER A 180 0.59 -11.52 14.95
N ALA A 181 1.66 -11.29 14.19
CA ALA A 181 2.00 -12.10 13.04
C ALA A 181 3.51 -12.25 12.86
N THR A 182 3.92 -13.44 12.43
CA THR A 182 5.28 -13.74 11.98
C THR A 182 5.32 -13.70 10.46
N LEU A 183 6.36 -13.08 9.92
CA LEU A 183 6.59 -12.94 8.49
C LEU A 183 7.85 -13.71 8.08
N ASN A 184 7.78 -14.41 6.97
CA ASN A 184 8.94 -15.01 6.33
C ASN A 184 8.96 -14.61 4.84
N PHE A 185 9.96 -13.82 4.47
CA PHE A 185 10.23 -13.38 3.11
C PHE A 185 11.34 -14.22 2.47
N ASP A 186 11.11 -14.58 1.22
CA ASP A 186 12.12 -15.15 0.33
C ASP A 186 11.92 -14.57 -1.07
N ASN A 187 12.77 -13.57 -1.38
CA ASN A 187 12.71 -12.80 -2.60
C ASN A 187 14.03 -12.87 -3.35
N VAL A 188 13.93 -12.85 -4.68
CA VAL A 188 15.07 -12.94 -5.58
C VAL A 188 14.98 -11.87 -6.67
N THR A 189 16.10 -11.21 -6.95
CA THR A 189 16.19 -10.25 -8.08
C THR A 189 16.25 -10.96 -9.43
N ALA A 190 16.27 -10.20 -10.51
CA ALA A 190 16.30 -10.71 -11.88
C ALA A 190 17.71 -11.16 -12.35
N ALA A 191 17.76 -11.86 -13.48
CA ALA A 191 18.98 -12.11 -14.24
C ALA A 191 19.68 -10.80 -14.68
N PRO A 192 20.99 -10.81 -14.98
CA PRO A 192 21.91 -11.95 -14.94
C PRO A 192 22.54 -12.20 -13.56
N ALA A 193 22.26 -11.35 -12.57
CA ALA A 193 22.84 -11.43 -11.24
C ALA A 193 21.73 -11.43 -10.18
N TYR A 194 21.47 -12.61 -9.62
CA TYR A 194 20.46 -12.81 -8.59
C TYR A 194 21.02 -12.44 -7.22
N ASN A 195 20.31 -11.57 -6.52
CA ASN A 195 20.50 -11.22 -5.12
C ASN A 195 19.25 -11.65 -4.35
N LEU A 196 19.41 -11.94 -3.06
CA LEU A 196 18.35 -12.48 -2.21
C LEU A 196 17.97 -11.49 -1.11
N ALA A 197 16.67 -11.30 -0.92
CA ALA A 197 16.11 -10.64 0.24
C ALA A 197 15.33 -11.67 1.07
N THR A 198 16.03 -12.30 2.02
CA THR A 198 15.45 -13.25 2.96
C THR A 198 15.32 -12.62 4.33
N LEU A 199 14.15 -12.75 4.95
CA LEU A 199 13.90 -12.20 6.28
C LEU A 199 12.85 -13.02 7.01
N GLU A 200 13.18 -13.52 8.19
CA GLU A 200 12.23 -14.10 9.13
C GLU A 200 12.10 -13.19 10.36
N THR A 201 10.87 -12.85 10.75
CA THR A 201 10.63 -11.98 11.89
C THR A 201 10.30 -12.78 13.15
N GLN A 202 10.54 -12.20 14.31
CA GLN A 202 9.80 -12.59 15.51
C GLN A 202 8.33 -12.15 15.37
N PRO A 203 7.39 -12.65 16.21
CA PRO A 203 6.01 -12.17 16.19
C PRO A 203 5.92 -10.65 16.35
N LEU A 204 5.32 -9.99 15.36
CA LEU A 204 5.13 -8.54 15.33
C LEU A 204 3.68 -8.20 15.71
N PRO A 205 3.41 -7.11 16.45
CA PRO A 205 2.05 -6.66 16.70
C PRO A 205 1.26 -6.44 15.41
N LEU A 206 0.06 -7.03 15.34
CA LEU A 206 -0.86 -6.89 14.23
C LEU A 206 -1.94 -5.88 14.59
N ILE A 207 -1.82 -4.66 14.07
CA ILE A 207 -2.74 -3.54 14.36
C ILE A 207 -3.45 -3.18 13.06
N ASN A 208 -4.79 -3.22 13.06
CA ASN A 208 -5.61 -2.90 11.88
C ASN A 208 -5.14 -3.62 10.60
N LYS A 209 -4.84 -4.91 10.74
CA LYS A 209 -4.33 -5.77 9.64
C LYS A 209 -3.05 -5.24 8.98
N THR A 210 -2.25 -4.52 9.75
CA THR A 210 -0.94 -4.01 9.37
C THR A 210 0.09 -4.44 10.41
N VAL A 211 1.26 -4.83 9.94
CA VAL A 211 2.45 -5.05 10.78
C VAL A 211 3.53 -4.07 10.36
N THR A 212 4.33 -3.62 11.33
CA THR A 212 5.49 -2.77 11.07
C THR A 212 6.73 -3.49 11.55
N TYR A 213 7.71 -3.67 10.67
CA TYR A 213 9.02 -4.19 11.00
C TYR A 213 10.03 -3.04 11.08
N SER A 214 10.96 -3.13 12.02
CA SER A 214 12.09 -2.21 12.13
C SER A 214 13.32 -2.96 12.65
N SER A 215 14.48 -2.72 12.05
CA SER A 215 15.78 -3.19 12.52
C SER A 215 16.87 -2.19 12.18
N ASN A 216 17.92 -2.16 13.01
CA ASN A 216 19.15 -1.39 12.80
C ASN A 216 20.38 -2.30 12.67
N GLU A 217 20.19 -3.60 12.43
CA GLU A 217 21.27 -4.59 12.43
C GLU A 217 22.28 -4.37 11.30
N PHE A 218 21.80 -4.10 10.08
CA PHE A 218 22.62 -3.91 8.88
C PHE A 218 22.55 -2.49 8.30
N GLY A 219 21.64 -1.66 8.79
CA GLY A 219 21.27 -0.36 8.27
C GLY A 219 19.91 0.07 8.83
N GLU A 220 19.37 1.20 8.42
CA GLU A 220 18.02 1.60 8.81
C GLU A 220 16.98 0.87 7.95
N CYS A 221 16.49 -0.27 8.43
CA CYS A 221 15.47 -1.07 7.76
C CYS A 221 14.12 -0.88 8.46
N LYS A 222 13.14 -0.31 7.75
CA LYS A 222 11.78 -0.14 8.26
C LYS A 222 10.76 -0.24 7.14
N PHE A 223 9.79 -1.12 7.30
CA PHE A 223 8.70 -1.29 6.34
C PHE A 223 7.39 -1.65 7.03
N THR A 224 6.29 -1.39 6.35
CA THR A 224 4.96 -1.92 6.72
C THR A 224 4.60 -3.08 5.81
N VAL A 225 3.83 -4.03 6.35
CA VAL A 225 3.06 -4.97 5.55
C VAL A 225 1.60 -4.78 5.89
N ARG A 226 0.81 -4.38 4.90
CA ARG A 226 -0.63 -4.20 5.02
C ARG A 226 -1.36 -5.32 4.31
N PHE A 227 -2.30 -5.95 5.00
CA PHE A 227 -3.05 -7.09 4.49
C PHE A 227 -4.45 -6.71 4.04
N PHE A 228 -4.81 -7.21 2.86
CA PHE A 228 -6.12 -7.07 2.26
C PHE A 228 -6.72 -8.45 2.00
N LYS A 229 -8.01 -8.50 1.69
CA LYS A 229 -8.64 -9.74 1.25
C LYS A 229 -8.03 -10.21 -0.08
N GLY A 230 -7.11 -11.17 0.00
CA GLY A 230 -6.51 -11.83 -1.16
C GLY A 230 -5.14 -11.32 -1.58
N PHE A 231 -4.55 -10.34 -0.89
CA PHE A 231 -3.19 -9.85 -1.17
C PHE A 231 -2.59 -9.11 0.03
N ALA A 232 -1.30 -8.80 -0.07
CA ALA A 232 -0.55 -7.97 0.88
C ALA A 232 0.30 -6.96 0.12
N VAL A 233 0.53 -5.80 0.73
CA VAL A 233 1.42 -4.76 0.19
C VAL A 233 2.51 -4.50 1.23
N VAL A 234 3.76 -4.53 0.77
CA VAL A 234 4.95 -4.24 1.59
C VAL A 234 5.56 -2.93 1.11
N ARG A 235 5.72 -1.94 1.99
CA ARG A 235 6.31 -0.65 1.62
C ARG A 235 7.35 -0.20 2.64
N TYR A 236 8.51 0.24 2.15
CA TYR A 236 9.49 0.90 3.01
C TYR A 236 8.96 2.25 3.52
N ILE A 237 9.29 2.58 4.75
CA ILE A 237 8.86 3.81 5.41
C ILE A 237 10.01 4.82 5.33
N ASP A 238 9.72 6.07 4.90
CA ASP A 238 10.68 7.18 4.90
C ASP A 238 12.03 6.87 4.21
N GLY A 239 12.01 6.03 3.18
CA GLY A 239 13.23 5.61 2.47
C GLY A 239 14.15 4.66 3.26
N LYS A 240 13.69 4.12 4.39
CA LYS A 240 14.43 3.17 5.25
C LYS A 240 14.42 1.76 4.68
N GLY A 241 15.03 1.60 3.50
CA GLY A 241 15.15 0.34 2.77
C GLY A 241 16.46 -0.42 3.03
N ASP A 242 17.32 0.07 3.92
CA ASP A 242 18.66 -0.50 4.12
C ASP A 242 18.62 -1.70 5.08
N CYS A 243 18.24 -2.85 4.52
CA CYS A 243 18.04 -4.10 5.24
C CYS A 243 19.18 -5.10 5.07
N GLY A 244 20.29 -4.72 4.40
CA GLY A 244 21.44 -5.60 4.19
C GLY A 244 21.23 -6.73 3.16
N PHE A 245 20.16 -6.70 2.36
CA PHE A 245 19.83 -7.75 1.38
C PHE A 245 20.77 -7.81 0.14
N GLY A 246 21.69 -6.85 0.00
CA GLY A 246 22.56 -6.76 -1.18
C GLY A 246 21.94 -5.95 -2.32
N HIS A 247 22.58 -5.96 -3.49
CA HIS A 247 22.30 -5.01 -4.55
C HIS A 247 20.89 -5.20 -5.14
N ASN A 248 20.03 -4.18 -4.99
CA ASN A 248 18.64 -4.14 -5.47
C ASN A 248 17.71 -5.27 -4.97
N ALA A 249 18.13 -6.06 -3.97
CA ALA A 249 17.24 -7.02 -3.33
C ALA A 249 16.36 -6.31 -2.29
N HIS A 250 15.05 -6.54 -2.34
CA HIS A 250 14.10 -5.89 -1.45
C HIS A 250 12.88 -6.76 -1.15
N VAL A 251 12.18 -6.41 -0.08
CA VAL A 251 10.87 -7.00 0.28
C VAL A 251 9.68 -6.17 -0.19
N ASP A 252 9.92 -4.95 -0.70
CA ASP A 252 8.87 -4.08 -1.23
C ASP A 252 8.15 -4.75 -2.40
N GLY A 253 6.81 -4.71 -2.39
CA GLY A 253 5.99 -5.22 -3.48
C GLY A 253 4.54 -5.50 -3.10
N ILE A 254 3.77 -5.88 -4.11
CA ILE A 254 2.40 -6.40 -3.98
C ILE A 254 2.47 -7.92 -4.11
N TYR A 255 1.99 -8.65 -3.11
CA TYR A 255 2.01 -10.11 -3.07
C TYR A 255 0.58 -10.62 -3.10
N MET A 256 0.22 -11.42 -4.09
CA MET A 256 -1.10 -12.03 -4.14
C MET A 256 -1.14 -13.26 -3.24
N LYS A 257 -2.22 -13.42 -2.47
CA LYS A 257 -2.46 -14.62 -1.67
C LYS A 257 -2.73 -15.82 -2.59
N LEU A 258 -2.05 -16.93 -2.31
CA LEU A 258 -2.16 -18.21 -3.01
C LEU A 258 -3.26 -19.10 -2.40
#